data_AF-A0A6A6K0R2-F1
#
_entry.id   AF-A0A6A6K0R2-F1
#
_cell.length_a   1.000
_cell.length_b   1.000
_cell.length_c   1.000
_cell.angle_alpha   90.00
_cell.angle_beta   90.00
_cell.angle_gamma   90.00
#
_symmetry.space_group_name_H-M   'P 1'
#
loop_
_entity.id
_entity.type
_entity.pdbx_description
1 polymer ?
#
loop_
_entity_poly.entity_id
_entity_poly.type
_entity_poly.pdbx_seq_one_letter_code
_entity_poly.pdbx_strand_id
1 'polypeptide(L)'
;MFVLYRTPSVAKSEGLHSYYAAALAADVLAGDEFGVLYDELVRKQRVATRVSASYNAKELSSGAVSIDINLAPGVSPDIASNEVKRVIEQLVSSGVSKKFVENAKYRGMARVVYGLDGIEDRAWFYAGLLAIGSPAISMEDVVDAIKSIRVEDVNAAIKGIFTNPAVEGHFVVLFGTECIAADGVTVDVRSANTPNGIRYWYLKEHNLPIVSVAIAFKKAGSAYDPEGQHGLSYLASLVMPHSEVEEGASALKKLTERG
;
A
#
# COMPACT_ATOMS: atom_id res chain seq x y z
N MET A 1 9.57 -4.48 9.73
CA MET A 1 9.16 -3.72 10.93
C MET A 1 7.79 -3.12 10.66
N PHE A 2 6.95 -2.99 11.67
CA PHE A 2 5.70 -2.28 11.58
C PHE A 2 5.50 -1.35 12.78
N VAL A 3 4.75 -0.27 12.56
CA VAL A 3 4.32 0.66 13.60
C VAL A 3 2.81 0.83 13.48
N LEU A 4 2.09 0.65 14.59
CA LEU A 4 0.64 0.71 14.62
C LEU A 4 0.19 1.86 15.52
N TYR A 5 -0.66 2.73 15.00
CA TYR A 5 -1.27 3.84 15.71
C TYR A 5 -2.77 3.60 15.84
N ARG A 6 -3.28 3.71 17.07
CA ARG A 6 -4.73 3.69 17.29
C ARG A 6 -5.34 4.98 16.76
N THR A 7 -6.46 4.84 16.07
CA THR A 7 -7.26 5.96 15.55
C THR A 7 -8.74 5.77 15.90
N PRO A 8 -9.56 6.83 15.85
CA PRO A 8 -11.00 6.66 15.86
C PRO A 8 -11.47 5.77 14.69
N SER A 9 -12.46 4.91 14.96
CA SER A 9 -13.11 4.09 13.94
C SER A 9 -14.05 4.92 13.05
N VAL A 10 -14.35 4.47 11.83
CA VAL A 10 -15.42 5.05 10.97
C VAL A 10 -16.75 5.12 11.70
N ALA A 11 -17.10 4.10 12.50
CA ALA A 11 -18.35 4.06 13.25
C ALA A 11 -18.44 5.16 14.33
N LYS A 12 -17.31 5.73 14.73
CA LYS A 12 -17.20 6.87 15.66
C LYS A 12 -16.72 8.15 14.97
N SER A 13 -16.44 8.10 13.67
CA SER A 13 -16.01 9.27 12.90
C SER A 13 -17.22 10.18 12.68
N GLU A 14 -16.99 11.50 12.65
CA GLU A 14 -18.02 12.52 12.41
C GLU A 14 -18.56 12.53 10.96
N GLY A 15 -18.49 11.40 10.25
CA GLY A 15 -18.98 11.21 8.88
C GLY A 15 -17.89 10.91 7.85
N LEU A 16 -18.32 10.77 6.59
CA LEU A 16 -17.46 10.39 5.44
C LEU A 16 -16.25 11.33 5.29
N HIS A 17 -16.45 12.63 5.52
CA HIS A 17 -15.39 13.62 5.37
C HIS A 17 -14.19 13.33 6.28
N SER A 18 -14.43 13.11 7.58
CA SER A 18 -13.38 12.81 8.56
C SER A 18 -12.71 11.46 8.28
N TYR A 19 -13.48 10.46 7.82
CA TYR A 19 -12.92 9.18 7.41
C TYR A 19 -11.94 9.32 6.23
N TYR A 20 -12.36 10.00 5.16
CA TYR A 20 -11.50 10.17 4.00
C TYR A 20 -10.34 11.13 4.27
N ALA A 21 -10.48 12.10 5.18
CA ALA A 21 -9.35 12.92 5.64
C ALA A 21 -8.26 12.05 6.30
N ALA A 22 -8.65 11.10 7.15
CA ALA A 22 -7.72 10.13 7.74
C ALA A 22 -7.13 9.15 6.72
N ALA A 23 -7.93 8.69 5.75
CA ALA A 23 -7.44 7.85 4.66
C ALA A 23 -6.39 8.56 3.80
N LEU A 24 -6.65 9.83 3.45
CA LEU A 24 -5.69 10.67 2.73
C LEU A 24 -4.46 11.00 3.57
N ALA A 25 -4.61 11.20 4.89
CA ALA A 25 -3.46 11.35 5.78
C ALA A 25 -2.53 10.11 5.75
N ALA A 26 -3.10 8.90 5.79
CA ALA A 26 -2.31 7.67 5.63
C ALA A 26 -1.63 7.57 4.26
N ASP A 27 -2.33 7.92 3.18
CA ASP A 27 -1.75 7.94 1.82
C ASP A 27 -0.64 8.99 1.67
N VAL A 28 -0.75 10.14 2.33
CA VAL A 28 0.31 11.15 2.36
C VAL A 28 1.50 10.71 3.21
N LEU A 29 1.26 10.02 4.32
CA LEU A 29 2.30 9.47 5.18
C LEU A 29 3.16 8.43 4.44
N ALA A 30 2.52 7.39 3.92
CA ALA A 30 3.16 6.28 3.23
C ALA A 30 2.23 5.58 2.24
N GLY A 31 1.57 6.31 1.35
CA GLY A 31 0.82 5.75 0.21
C GLY A 31 1.75 5.13 -0.82
N ASP A 32 2.39 4.03 -0.45
CA ASP A 32 3.47 3.36 -1.19
C ASP A 32 4.59 4.36 -1.53
N GLU A 33 5.00 4.46 -2.80
CA GLU A 33 6.06 5.35 -3.28
C GLU A 33 5.75 6.85 -3.24
N PHE A 34 4.50 7.23 -3.00
CA PHE A 34 4.07 8.63 -3.05
C PHE A 34 4.08 9.31 -1.69
N GLY A 35 4.32 8.57 -0.61
CA GLY A 35 4.29 9.09 0.75
C GLY A 35 5.58 9.80 1.15
N VAL A 36 5.47 10.68 2.14
CA VAL A 36 6.62 11.40 2.74
C VAL A 36 7.67 10.44 3.28
N LEU A 37 7.24 9.35 3.93
CA LEU A 37 8.15 8.36 4.49
C LEU A 37 8.92 7.59 3.41
N TYR A 38 8.35 7.40 2.23
CA TYR A 38 9.06 6.75 1.13
C TYR A 38 10.18 7.65 0.58
N ASP A 39 9.88 8.92 0.32
CA ASP A 39 10.88 9.88 -0.17
C ASP A 39 12.08 9.98 0.79
N GLU A 40 11.79 10.02 2.10
CA GLU A 40 12.81 10.20 3.11
C GLU A 40 13.58 8.90 3.42
N LEU A 41 12.88 7.80 3.73
CA LEU A 41 13.51 6.57 4.20
C LEU A 41 14.04 5.68 3.07
N VAL A 42 13.38 5.68 1.90
CA VAL A 42 13.76 4.82 0.77
C VAL A 42 14.64 5.58 -0.22
N ARG A 43 14.20 6.75 -0.70
CA ARG A 43 14.96 7.47 -1.76
C ARG A 43 16.21 8.16 -1.24
N LYS A 44 16.07 8.97 -0.19
CA LYS A 44 17.17 9.79 0.34
C LYS A 44 18.10 9.02 1.25
N GLN A 45 17.57 8.47 2.35
CA GLN A 45 18.40 7.85 3.38
C GLN A 45 18.76 6.39 3.08
N ARG A 46 17.94 5.68 2.28
CA ARG A 46 18.11 4.26 1.94
C ARG A 46 18.19 3.34 3.16
N VAL A 47 17.48 3.69 4.23
CA VAL A 47 17.33 2.87 5.44
C VAL A 47 16.22 1.82 5.29
N ALA A 48 15.35 1.99 4.29
CA ALA A 48 14.29 1.04 3.94
C ALA A 48 14.30 0.75 2.43
N THR A 49 13.81 -0.44 2.06
CA THR A 49 13.55 -0.85 0.67
C THR A 49 12.09 -0.64 0.27
N ARG A 50 11.18 -0.60 1.26
CA ARG A 50 9.75 -0.33 1.07
C ARG A 50 9.18 0.29 2.34
N VAL A 51 8.25 1.21 2.15
CA VAL A 51 7.41 1.76 3.22
C VAL A 51 5.99 1.88 2.70
N SER A 52 5.01 1.44 3.48
CA SER A 52 3.58 1.58 3.16
C SER A 52 2.77 1.85 4.41
N ALA A 53 1.71 2.65 4.30
CA ALA A 53 0.73 2.85 5.33
C ALA A 53 -0.63 2.33 4.90
N SER A 54 -1.34 1.72 5.83
CA SER A 54 -2.73 1.33 5.66
C SER A 54 -3.59 2.00 6.73
N TYR A 55 -4.82 2.36 6.37
CA TYR A 55 -5.81 2.84 7.32
C TYR A 55 -6.97 1.86 7.39
N ASN A 56 -7.02 1.10 8.48
CA ASN A 56 -8.10 0.16 8.78
C ASN A 56 -9.07 0.83 9.73
N ALA A 57 -10.18 1.32 9.17
CA ALA A 57 -11.16 2.08 9.94
C ALA A 57 -12.54 1.40 10.02
N LYS A 58 -12.75 0.32 9.27
CA LYS A 58 -13.98 -0.48 9.25
C LYS A 58 -14.04 -1.45 10.45
N GLU A 59 -13.76 -0.95 11.65
CA GLU A 59 -13.76 -1.74 12.88
C GLU A 59 -14.79 -1.18 13.87
N LEU A 60 -15.50 -2.02 14.64
CA LEU A 60 -16.53 -1.53 15.57
C LEU A 60 -15.97 -0.72 16.75
N SER A 61 -14.74 -1.00 17.20
CA SER A 61 -14.20 -0.44 18.45
C SER A 61 -13.31 0.78 18.24
N SER A 62 -12.23 0.62 17.48
CA SER A 62 -11.22 1.64 17.17
C SER A 62 -10.61 1.31 15.81
N GLY A 63 -10.27 2.31 15.01
CA GLY A 63 -9.48 2.08 13.80
C GLY A 63 -8.00 2.00 14.11
N ALA A 64 -7.20 1.67 13.10
CA ALA A 64 -5.76 1.71 13.18
C ALA A 64 -5.11 2.22 11.90
N VAL A 65 -4.03 2.96 12.05
CA VAL A 65 -3.07 3.22 10.97
C VAL A 65 -1.87 2.31 11.20
N SER A 66 -1.59 1.41 10.26
CA SER A 66 -0.34 0.65 10.23
C SER A 66 0.65 1.33 9.29
N ILE A 67 1.93 1.32 9.67
CA ILE A 67 3.05 1.68 8.82
C ILE A 67 3.97 0.47 8.76
N ASP A 68 4.07 -0.14 7.59
CA ASP A 68 4.86 -1.31 7.32
C ASP A 68 6.14 -0.92 6.59
N ILE A 69 7.27 -1.40 7.10
CA ILE A 69 8.61 -0.99 6.67
C ILE A 69 9.48 -2.21 6.45
N ASN A 70 9.99 -2.37 5.24
CA ASN A 70 11.04 -3.33 4.93
C ASN A 70 12.40 -2.64 5.06
N LEU A 71 13.16 -3.02 6.08
CA LEU A 71 14.48 -2.44 6.35
C LEU A 71 15.46 -2.81 5.22
N ALA A 72 16.40 -1.90 4.94
CA ALA A 72 17.52 -2.22 4.07
C ALA A 72 18.48 -3.21 4.77
N PRO A 73 19.24 -4.03 3.99
CA PRO A 73 20.19 -4.98 4.57
C PRO A 73 21.19 -4.30 5.51
N GLY A 74 21.35 -4.84 6.72
CA GLY A 74 22.29 -4.33 7.72
C GLY A 74 21.82 -3.10 8.52
N VAL A 75 20.63 -2.56 8.24
CA VAL A 75 20.04 -1.48 9.05
C VAL A 75 19.41 -2.07 10.31
N SER A 76 19.80 -1.55 11.48
CA SER A 76 19.19 -1.98 12.74
C SER A 76 17.75 -1.45 12.87
N PRO A 77 16.84 -2.20 13.52
CA PRO A 77 15.49 -1.71 13.76
C PRO A 77 15.43 -0.40 14.54
N ASP A 78 16.34 -0.19 15.50
CA ASP A 78 16.39 1.03 16.30
C ASP A 78 16.71 2.28 15.45
N ILE A 79 17.64 2.16 14.50
CA ILE A 79 17.98 3.27 13.58
C ILE A 79 16.75 3.63 12.75
N ALA A 80 16.08 2.62 12.17
CA ALA A 80 14.89 2.85 11.37
C ALA A 80 13.73 3.42 12.20
N SER A 81 13.54 2.96 13.44
CA SER A 81 12.54 3.48 14.37
C SER A 81 12.75 4.96 14.68
N ASN A 82 13.99 5.34 14.97
CA ASN A 82 14.33 6.73 15.25
C ASN A 82 14.12 7.63 14.02
N GLU A 83 14.49 7.17 12.83
CA GLU A 83 14.23 7.94 11.61
C GLU A 83 12.74 8.06 11.29
N VAL A 84 11.96 7.00 11.46
CA VAL A 84 10.49 7.07 11.31
C VAL A 84 9.89 8.10 12.25
N LYS A 85 10.27 8.07 13.53
CA LYS A 85 9.81 9.05 14.53
C LYS A 85 10.19 10.47 14.13
N ARG A 86 11.44 10.71 13.74
CA ARG A 86 11.93 12.01 13.30
C ARG A 86 11.12 12.56 12.12
N VAL A 87 10.87 11.73 11.10
CA VAL A 87 10.11 12.13 9.90
C VAL A 87 8.65 12.42 10.25
N ILE A 88 8.04 11.61 11.11
CA ILE A 88 6.67 11.82 11.60
C ILE A 88 6.58 13.13 12.40
N GLU A 89 7.50 13.40 13.31
CA GLU A 89 7.54 14.65 14.08
C GLU A 89 7.72 15.88 13.19
N GLN A 90 8.57 15.78 12.17
CA GLN A 90 8.73 16.81 11.16
C GLN A 90 7.43 17.02 10.38
N LEU A 91 6.72 15.95 10.00
CA LEU A 91 5.46 16.06 9.28
C LEU A 91 4.35 16.66 10.14
N VAL A 92 4.26 16.27 11.41
CA VAL A 92 3.28 16.80 12.37
C VAL A 92 3.49 18.30 12.63
N SER A 93 4.74 18.75 12.64
CA SER A 93 5.09 20.16 12.89
C SER A 93 4.96 21.04 11.64
N SER A 94 5.49 20.59 10.49
CA SER A 94 5.49 21.37 9.24
C SER A 94 4.22 21.25 8.41
N GLY A 95 3.46 20.16 8.60
CA GLY A 95 2.28 19.84 7.80
C GLY A 95 2.62 19.41 6.38
N VAL A 96 1.58 19.18 5.57
CA VAL A 96 1.70 18.72 4.19
C VAL A 96 1.47 19.84 3.18
N SER A 97 2.17 19.78 2.06
CA SER A 97 1.96 20.75 0.97
C SER A 97 0.63 20.50 0.27
N LYS A 98 0.03 21.57 -0.27
CA LYS A 98 -1.21 21.50 -1.07
C LYS A 98 -1.10 20.51 -2.23
N LYS A 99 0.04 20.48 -2.91
CA LYS A 99 0.29 19.55 -4.04
C LYS A 99 0.19 18.09 -3.60
N PHE A 100 0.69 17.77 -2.40
CA PHE A 100 0.65 16.42 -1.86
C PHE A 100 -0.80 15.96 -1.58
N VAL A 101 -1.60 16.85 -0.99
CA VAL A 101 -3.01 16.58 -0.70
C VAL A 101 -3.82 16.42 -1.97
N GLU A 102 -3.64 17.29 -2.96
CA GLU A 102 -4.33 17.17 -4.26
C GLU A 102 -3.98 15.86 -4.98
N ASN A 103 -2.71 15.47 -4.98
CA ASN A 103 -2.30 14.18 -5.54
C ASN A 103 -2.93 12.99 -4.80
N ALA A 104 -2.98 13.04 -3.46
CA ALA A 104 -3.64 12.01 -2.66
C ALA A 104 -5.15 11.94 -2.96
N LYS A 105 -5.83 13.08 -3.14
CA LYS A 105 -7.25 13.14 -3.55
C LYS A 105 -7.47 12.45 -4.89
N TYR A 106 -6.64 12.72 -5.90
CA TYR A 106 -6.74 12.05 -7.19
C TYR A 106 -6.58 10.53 -7.08
N ARG A 107 -5.60 10.05 -6.31
CA ARG A 107 -5.43 8.61 -6.06
C ARG A 107 -6.60 8.01 -5.29
N GLY A 108 -7.09 8.70 -4.26
CA GLY A 108 -8.25 8.27 -3.48
C GLY A 108 -9.48 8.10 -4.34
N MET A 109 -9.81 9.10 -5.18
CA MET A 109 -10.92 9.02 -6.13
C MET A 109 -10.70 7.88 -7.15
N ALA A 110 -9.49 7.74 -7.70
CA ALA A 110 -9.18 6.67 -8.63
C ALA A 110 -9.38 5.28 -8.01
N ARG A 111 -8.98 5.07 -6.74
CA ARG A 111 -9.22 3.81 -6.02
C ARG A 111 -10.70 3.52 -5.81
N VAL A 112 -11.52 4.55 -5.60
CA VAL A 112 -12.97 4.38 -5.50
C VAL A 112 -13.58 4.00 -6.84
N VAL A 113 -13.21 4.70 -7.91
CA VAL A 113 -13.73 4.41 -9.26
C VAL A 113 -13.30 3.00 -9.70
N TYR A 114 -11.99 2.72 -9.73
CA TYR A 114 -11.48 1.42 -10.18
C TYR A 114 -11.83 0.28 -9.24
N GLY A 115 -11.77 0.52 -7.92
CA GLY A 115 -12.09 -0.49 -6.92
C GLY A 115 -13.57 -0.83 -6.82
N LEU A 116 -14.43 -0.19 -7.62
CA LEU A 116 -15.86 -0.46 -7.67
C LEU A 116 -16.34 -0.79 -9.09
N ASP A 117 -15.43 -1.07 -10.03
CA ASP A 117 -15.81 -1.50 -11.38
C ASP A 117 -16.42 -2.92 -11.37
N GLY A 118 -15.92 -3.80 -10.49
CA GLY A 118 -16.41 -5.15 -10.28
C GLY A 118 -17.70 -5.25 -9.44
N ILE A 119 -18.58 -6.20 -9.78
CA ILE A 119 -19.78 -6.50 -8.98
C ILE A 119 -19.39 -7.01 -7.58
N GLU A 120 -18.36 -7.85 -7.50
CA GLU A 120 -17.86 -8.38 -6.24
C GLU A 120 -17.24 -7.27 -5.36
N ASP A 121 -16.41 -6.40 -5.94
CA ASP A 121 -15.77 -5.32 -5.17
C ASP A 121 -16.79 -4.31 -4.64
N ARG A 122 -17.83 -3.99 -5.44
CA ARG A 122 -18.98 -3.20 -4.97
C ARG A 122 -19.69 -3.88 -3.81
N ALA A 123 -19.95 -5.18 -3.92
CA ALA A 123 -20.59 -5.94 -2.85
C ALA A 123 -19.75 -5.90 -1.56
N TRP A 124 -18.44 -6.14 -1.64
CA TRP A 124 -17.52 -6.06 -0.49
C TRP A 124 -17.44 -4.67 0.12
N PHE A 125 -17.39 -3.63 -0.72
CA PHE A 125 -17.36 -2.24 -0.27
C PHE A 125 -18.58 -1.90 0.57
N TYR A 126 -19.79 -2.18 0.04
CA TYR A 126 -21.06 -1.91 0.72
C TYR A 126 -21.31 -2.83 1.91
N ALA A 127 -21.02 -4.13 1.79
CA ALA A 127 -21.21 -5.09 2.86
C ALA A 127 -20.43 -4.69 4.13
N GLY A 128 -19.17 -4.26 3.97
CA GLY A 128 -18.36 -3.83 5.10
C GLY A 128 -18.89 -2.58 5.81
N LEU A 129 -19.52 -1.65 5.06
CA LEU A 129 -20.11 -0.43 5.62
C LEU A 129 -21.44 -0.70 6.31
N LEU A 130 -22.31 -1.50 5.69
CA LEU A 130 -23.59 -1.90 6.27
C LEU A 130 -23.40 -2.76 7.52
N ALA A 131 -22.38 -3.63 7.55
CA ALA A 131 -22.06 -4.47 8.70
C ALA A 131 -21.71 -3.68 9.96
N ILE A 132 -21.20 -2.45 9.82
CA ILE A 132 -20.89 -1.54 10.94
C ILE A 132 -21.99 -0.51 11.21
N GLY A 133 -23.18 -0.68 10.59
CA GLY A 133 -24.33 0.20 10.79
C GLY A 133 -24.22 1.56 10.09
N SER A 134 -23.32 1.70 9.11
CA SER A 134 -23.22 2.92 8.31
C SER A 134 -24.46 3.08 7.43
N PRO A 135 -25.01 4.30 7.26
CA PRO A 135 -26.10 4.53 6.31
C PRO A 135 -25.68 4.14 4.89
N ALA A 136 -26.64 3.85 4.02
CA ALA A 136 -26.35 3.65 2.60
C ALA A 136 -25.71 4.93 2.03
N ILE A 137 -24.53 4.80 1.44
CA ILE A 137 -23.78 5.89 0.82
C ILE A 137 -23.68 5.65 -0.69
N SER A 138 -23.74 6.70 -1.50
CA SER A 138 -23.48 6.59 -2.94
C SER A 138 -21.98 6.75 -3.26
N MET A 139 -21.58 6.39 -4.48
CA MET A 139 -20.22 6.63 -4.95
C MET A 139 -19.97 8.14 -5.12
N GLU A 140 -21.00 8.88 -5.52
CA GLU A 140 -21.00 10.32 -5.65
C GLU A 140 -20.73 10.98 -4.29
N ASP A 141 -21.38 10.52 -3.22
CA ASP A 141 -21.15 11.02 -1.85
C ASP A 141 -19.69 10.82 -1.41
N VAL A 142 -19.12 9.65 -1.75
CA VAL A 142 -17.71 9.33 -1.45
C VAL A 142 -16.78 10.26 -2.21
N VAL A 143 -16.99 10.41 -3.52
CA VAL A 143 -16.15 11.26 -4.38
C VAL A 143 -16.24 12.72 -3.95
N ASP A 144 -17.43 13.21 -3.63
CA ASP A 144 -17.64 14.59 -3.18
C ASP A 144 -17.06 14.83 -1.79
N ALA A 145 -17.13 13.85 -0.89
CA ALA A 145 -16.42 13.91 0.40
C ALA A 145 -14.90 14.00 0.19
N ILE A 146 -14.32 13.23 -0.74
CA ILE A 146 -12.88 13.31 -1.05
C ILE A 146 -12.53 14.67 -1.66
N LYS A 147 -13.34 15.19 -2.59
CA LYS A 147 -13.12 16.50 -3.22
C LYS A 147 -13.16 17.65 -2.23
N SER A 148 -14.03 17.57 -1.22
CA SER A 148 -14.21 18.63 -0.23
C SER A 148 -13.06 18.74 0.77
N ILE A 149 -12.20 17.71 0.88
CA ILE A 149 -11.04 17.69 1.79
C ILE A 149 -10.03 18.77 1.41
N ARG A 150 -9.62 19.50 2.44
CA ARG A 150 -8.61 20.56 2.40
C ARG A 150 -7.32 20.12 3.09
N VAL A 151 -6.29 20.95 2.95
CA VAL A 151 -4.97 20.69 3.54
C VAL A 151 -5.04 20.68 5.06
N GLU A 152 -5.89 21.53 5.63
CA GLU A 152 -6.11 21.66 7.06
C GLU A 152 -6.70 20.38 7.65
N ASP A 153 -7.65 19.75 6.93
CA ASP A 153 -8.30 18.51 7.37
C ASP A 153 -7.30 17.35 7.41
N VAL A 154 -6.42 17.25 6.39
CA VAL A 154 -5.35 16.24 6.35
C VAL A 154 -4.32 16.49 7.47
N ASN A 155 -3.92 17.74 7.69
CA ASN A 155 -3.01 18.08 8.78
C ASN A 155 -3.61 17.79 10.16
N ALA A 156 -4.90 18.06 10.35
CA ALA A 156 -5.62 17.72 11.57
C ALA A 156 -5.69 16.20 11.77
N ALA A 157 -5.97 15.45 10.71
CA ALA A 157 -5.98 13.99 10.75
C ALA A 157 -4.60 13.40 11.08
N ILE A 158 -3.53 13.91 10.46
CA ILE A 158 -2.13 13.56 10.78
C ILE A 158 -1.87 13.76 12.27
N LYS A 159 -2.16 14.96 12.80
CA LYS A 159 -2.00 15.25 14.23
C LYS A 159 -2.79 14.27 15.10
N GLY A 160 -4.03 13.97 14.71
CA GLY A 160 -4.91 13.02 15.41
C GLY A 160 -4.34 11.61 15.49
N ILE A 161 -3.77 11.09 14.39
CA ILE A 161 -3.18 9.74 14.33
C ILE A 161 -2.06 9.59 15.37
N PHE A 162 -1.20 10.60 15.50
CA PHE A 162 -0.01 10.55 16.35
C PHE A 162 -0.25 11.00 17.80
N THR A 163 -1.50 11.16 18.24
CA THR A 163 -1.82 11.44 19.66
C THR A 163 -1.75 10.22 20.56
N ASN A 164 -1.94 9.02 20.00
CA ASN A 164 -1.91 7.77 20.75
C ASN A 164 -0.50 7.16 20.77
N PRO A 165 -0.13 6.44 21.84
CA PRO A 165 1.13 5.70 21.86
C PRO A 165 1.15 4.67 20.72
N ALA A 166 2.30 4.59 20.04
CA ALA A 166 2.52 3.62 18.98
C ALA A 166 2.78 2.23 19.56
N VAL A 167 2.29 1.19 18.89
CA VAL A 167 2.76 -0.18 19.07
C VAL A 167 3.75 -0.47 17.96
N GLU A 168 5.00 -0.69 18.33
CA GLU A 168 6.07 -1.03 17.40
C GLU A 168 6.37 -2.53 17.47
N GLY A 169 6.52 -3.15 16.31
CA GLY A 169 6.86 -4.56 16.20
C GLY A 169 7.87 -4.81 15.10
N HIS A 170 8.73 -5.81 15.34
CA HIS A 170 9.71 -6.24 14.36
C HIS A 170 9.43 -7.68 13.95
N PHE A 171 9.25 -7.88 12.65
CA PHE A 171 9.35 -9.21 12.07
C PHE A 171 10.83 -9.59 12.07
N VAL A 172 11.24 -10.30 13.11
CA VAL A 172 12.50 -11.02 13.10
C VAL A 172 12.21 -12.32 12.38
N VAL A 173 12.83 -12.50 11.20
CA VAL A 173 12.95 -13.85 10.67
C VAL A 173 13.89 -14.56 11.63
N LEU A 174 13.31 -15.26 12.60
CA LEU A 174 14.03 -16.28 13.33
C LEU A 174 14.38 -17.33 12.30
N PHE A 175 15.59 -17.22 11.72
CA PHE A 175 16.34 -18.42 11.37
C PHE A 175 16.68 -19.10 12.68
N GLY A 176 15.66 -19.65 13.34
CA GLY A 176 15.88 -20.73 14.27
C GLY A 176 16.59 -21.78 13.45
N THR A 177 17.82 -22.09 13.84
CA THR A 177 18.42 -23.38 13.55
C THR A 177 17.68 -24.49 14.30
N GLU A 178 16.35 -24.42 14.40
CA GLU A 178 15.57 -25.59 14.05
C GLU A 178 15.59 -25.66 12.52
N CYS A 179 16.78 -25.98 11.99
CA CYS A 179 16.78 -27.04 11.02
C CYS A 179 16.19 -28.23 11.80
N ILE A 180 14.85 -28.31 11.81
CA ILE A 180 14.28 -29.61 11.51
C ILE A 180 14.84 -29.83 10.12
N ALA A 181 16.04 -30.42 10.06
CA ALA A 181 16.28 -31.44 9.09
C ALA A 181 15.06 -32.32 9.33
N ALA A 182 14.04 -32.11 8.50
CA ALA A 182 13.14 -33.20 8.24
C ALA A 182 14.12 -34.19 7.64
N ASP A 183 14.72 -35.01 8.49
CA ASP A 183 15.48 -36.16 8.07
C ASP A 183 14.47 -36.94 7.23
N GLY A 184 14.56 -36.73 5.91
CA GLY A 184 13.63 -37.27 4.93
C GLY A 184 12.85 -36.30 4.03
N VAL A 185 12.70 -34.99 4.29
CA VAL A 185 12.02 -34.10 3.31
C VAL A 185 13.06 -33.47 2.38
N THR A 186 13.41 -34.25 1.36
CA THR A 186 14.17 -33.78 0.21
C THR A 186 13.23 -33.03 -0.73
N VAL A 187 13.22 -31.70 -0.65
CA VAL A 187 12.50 -30.87 -1.61
C VAL A 187 13.34 -30.74 -2.88
N ASP A 188 12.98 -31.48 -3.92
CA ASP A 188 13.65 -31.44 -5.23
C ASP A 188 13.21 -30.20 -6.03
N VAL A 189 13.74 -29.04 -5.65
CA VAL A 189 13.55 -27.80 -6.42
C VAL A 189 14.41 -27.86 -7.68
N ARG A 190 13.75 -27.92 -8.84
CA ARG A 190 14.42 -27.95 -10.14
C ARG A 190 14.45 -26.58 -10.75
N SER A 191 15.53 -26.28 -11.47
CA SER A 191 15.64 -25.06 -12.27
C SER A 191 15.67 -25.42 -13.75
N ALA A 192 15.03 -24.60 -14.56
CA ALA A 192 15.08 -24.73 -16.01
C ALA A 192 14.98 -23.35 -16.66
N ASN A 193 15.29 -23.33 -17.95
CA ASN A 193 15.13 -22.15 -18.78
C ASN A 193 14.12 -22.46 -19.88
N THR A 194 13.27 -21.50 -20.18
CA THR A 194 12.45 -21.55 -21.40
C THR A 194 13.33 -21.33 -22.63
N PRO A 195 12.87 -21.71 -23.84
CA PRO A 195 13.57 -21.41 -25.09
C PRO A 195 13.90 -19.93 -25.28
N ASN A 196 13.11 -19.04 -24.68
CA ASN A 196 13.28 -17.59 -24.75
C ASN A 196 14.13 -17.03 -23.59
N GLY A 197 14.83 -17.87 -22.82
CA GLY A 197 15.79 -17.44 -21.80
C GLY A 197 15.18 -17.02 -20.46
N ILE A 198 13.86 -17.19 -20.25
CA ILE A 198 13.24 -16.98 -18.94
C ILE A 198 13.64 -18.15 -18.03
N ARG A 199 14.30 -17.83 -16.93
CA ARG A 199 14.63 -18.79 -15.87
C ARG A 199 13.44 -18.99 -14.96
N TYR A 200 13.14 -20.24 -14.64
CA TYR A 200 12.13 -20.58 -13.65
C TYR A 200 12.63 -21.68 -12.73
N TRP A 201 12.09 -21.67 -11.51
CA TRP A 201 12.22 -22.75 -10.56
C TRP A 201 10.86 -23.41 -10.41
N TYR A 202 10.85 -24.73 -10.29
CA TYR A 202 9.61 -25.47 -10.11
C TYR A 202 9.79 -26.59 -9.09
N LEU A 203 8.69 -26.84 -8.39
CA LEU A 203 8.53 -27.90 -7.41
C LEU A 203 7.27 -28.65 -7.84
N LYS A 204 7.40 -29.95 -8.08
CA LYS A 204 6.29 -30.77 -8.60
C LYS A 204 5.85 -31.76 -7.52
N GLU A 205 4.69 -31.47 -6.92
CA GLU A 205 4.01 -32.35 -5.98
C GLU A 205 2.74 -32.89 -6.62
N HIS A 206 2.49 -34.20 -6.52
CA HIS A 206 1.34 -34.85 -7.17
C HIS A 206 0.13 -35.00 -6.22
N ASN A 207 0.25 -34.49 -5.00
CA ASN A 207 -0.76 -34.69 -3.94
C ASN A 207 -1.86 -33.62 -3.95
N LEU A 208 -1.64 -32.48 -4.61
CA LEU A 208 -2.59 -31.38 -4.74
C LEU A 208 -2.70 -30.98 -6.22
N PRO A 209 -3.88 -30.95 -6.84
CA PRO A 209 -4.06 -30.50 -8.23
C PRO A 209 -4.04 -28.96 -8.32
N ILE A 210 -3.06 -28.33 -7.68
CA ILE A 210 -2.90 -26.87 -7.63
C ILE A 210 -1.61 -26.51 -8.35
N VAL A 211 -1.70 -25.52 -9.24
CA VAL A 211 -0.53 -24.89 -9.86
C VAL A 211 -0.46 -23.46 -9.32
N SER A 212 0.66 -23.12 -8.68
CA SER A 212 0.97 -21.75 -8.26
C SER A 212 2.15 -21.23 -9.06
N VAL A 213 2.01 -20.02 -9.61
CA VAL A 213 3.04 -19.38 -10.44
C VAL A 213 3.30 -17.99 -9.87
N ALA A 214 4.57 -17.70 -9.56
CA ALA A 214 5.03 -16.37 -9.20
C ALA A 214 6.01 -15.88 -10.27
N ILE A 215 5.78 -14.69 -10.81
CA ILE A 215 6.63 -14.07 -11.83
C ILE A 215 7.34 -12.88 -11.20
N ALA A 216 8.65 -12.78 -11.41
CA ALA A 216 9.46 -11.66 -10.93
C ALA A 216 10.30 -11.09 -12.07
N PHE A 217 10.37 -9.77 -12.15
CA PHE A 217 11.15 -9.05 -13.14
C PHE A 217 12.38 -8.43 -12.49
N LYS A 218 13.55 -8.59 -13.12
CA LYS A 218 14.76 -7.89 -12.68
C LYS A 218 14.69 -6.43 -13.11
N LYS A 219 15.14 -5.51 -12.25
CA LYS A 219 15.16 -4.06 -12.51
C LYS A 219 13.77 -3.50 -12.89
N ALA A 220 12.74 -3.94 -12.17
CA ALA A 220 11.36 -3.50 -12.37
C ALA A 220 10.78 -2.98 -11.05
N GLY A 221 9.62 -2.33 -11.13
CA GLY A 221 9.01 -1.61 -10.01
C GLY A 221 9.47 -0.16 -9.93
N SER A 222 8.84 0.62 -9.05
CA SER A 222 8.95 2.08 -9.04
C SER A 222 10.29 2.66 -8.64
N ALA A 223 11.13 1.85 -8.00
CA ALA A 223 12.54 2.17 -7.80
C ALA A 223 13.32 2.36 -9.13
N TYR A 224 12.76 1.89 -10.24
CA TYR A 224 13.34 2.00 -11.58
C TYR A 224 12.50 2.87 -12.53
N ASP A 225 11.50 3.60 -12.03
CA ASP A 225 10.76 4.55 -12.86
C ASP A 225 11.69 5.66 -13.37
N PRO A 226 11.61 6.05 -14.66
CA PRO A 226 12.39 7.16 -15.20
C PRO A 226 12.16 8.46 -14.44
N GLU A 227 13.16 9.34 -14.43
CA GLU A 227 13.03 10.66 -13.83
C GLU A 227 11.87 11.44 -14.47
N GLY A 228 10.98 11.99 -13.64
CA GLY A 228 9.76 12.66 -14.10
C GLY A 228 8.60 11.72 -14.47
N GLN A 229 8.76 10.40 -14.41
CA GLN A 229 7.73 9.40 -14.73
C GLN A 229 7.44 8.46 -13.54
N HIS A 230 7.44 9.00 -12.32
CA HIS A 230 7.10 8.24 -11.11
C HIS A 230 5.64 7.77 -11.14
N GLY A 231 5.41 6.51 -10.80
CA GLY A 231 4.11 5.85 -10.86
C GLY A 231 3.85 5.10 -12.17
N LEU A 232 4.79 5.07 -13.11
CA LEU A 232 4.62 4.37 -14.39
C LEU A 232 4.57 2.86 -14.19
N SER A 233 5.47 2.30 -13.38
CA SER A 233 5.43 0.89 -13.02
C SER A 233 4.17 0.49 -12.24
N TYR A 234 3.66 1.39 -11.39
CA TYR A 234 2.38 1.20 -10.69
C TYR A 234 1.20 1.25 -11.66
N LEU A 235 1.17 2.22 -12.58
CA LEU A 235 0.17 2.26 -13.64
C LEU A 235 0.22 1.00 -14.50
N ALA A 236 1.41 0.55 -14.90
CA ALA A 236 1.59 -0.67 -15.68
C ALA A 236 1.08 -1.91 -14.93
N SER A 237 1.30 -2.01 -13.62
CA SER A 237 0.80 -3.13 -12.81
C SER A 237 -0.73 -3.12 -12.66
N LEU A 238 -1.38 -1.95 -12.73
CA LEU A 238 -2.84 -1.84 -12.76
C LEU A 238 -3.43 -2.29 -14.10
N VAL A 239 -2.72 -2.04 -15.21
CA VAL A 239 -3.17 -2.41 -16.56
C VAL A 239 -2.89 -3.87 -16.89
N MET A 240 -1.83 -4.47 -16.33
CA MET A 240 -1.41 -5.84 -16.65
C MET A 240 -2.51 -6.91 -16.45
N PRO A 241 -3.28 -6.92 -15.34
CA PRO A 241 -4.40 -7.84 -15.15
C PRO A 241 -5.55 -7.64 -16.15
N HIS A 242 -5.63 -6.45 -16.77
CA HIS A 242 -6.71 -6.04 -17.67
C HIS A 242 -6.28 -6.06 -19.15
N SER A 243 -5.06 -6.52 -19.46
CA SER A 243 -4.55 -6.61 -20.84
C SER A 243 -5.19 -7.74 -21.67
N GLU A 244 -6.04 -8.56 -21.05
CA GLU A 244 -6.80 -9.63 -21.70
C GLU A 244 -8.12 -9.12 -22.36
N VAL A 245 -8.51 -7.87 -22.13
CA VAL A 245 -9.64 -7.21 -22.81
C VAL A 245 -9.14 -6.14 -23.80
N GLU A 246 -9.84 -6.01 -24.93
CA GLU A 246 -9.53 -5.10 -26.05
C GLU A 246 -9.31 -3.64 -25.59
N GLU A 247 -9.95 -3.26 -24.48
CA GLU A 247 -9.84 -1.96 -23.81
C GLU A 247 -8.47 -1.76 -23.14
N GLY A 248 -7.88 -2.78 -22.51
CA GLY A 248 -6.56 -2.72 -21.88
C GLY A 248 -5.43 -2.56 -22.90
N ALA A 249 -5.51 -3.25 -24.03
CA ALA A 249 -4.56 -3.10 -25.13
C ALA A 249 -4.66 -1.72 -25.82
N SER A 250 -5.87 -1.18 -25.96
CA SER A 250 -6.12 0.17 -26.50
C SER A 250 -5.60 1.28 -25.56
N ALA A 251 -5.73 1.09 -24.24
CA ALA A 251 -5.19 2.00 -23.23
C ALA A 251 -3.66 2.06 -23.28
N LEU A 252 -2.98 0.90 -23.39
CA LEU A 252 -1.53 0.81 -23.57
C LEU A 252 -1.03 1.51 -24.84
N LYS A 253 -1.77 1.41 -25.95
CA LYS A 253 -1.43 2.06 -27.22
C LYS A 253 -1.57 3.59 -27.15
N LYS A 254 -2.62 4.10 -26.50
CA LYS A 254 -2.81 5.56 -26.31
C LYS A 254 -1.76 6.20 -25.41
N LEU A 255 -1.22 5.44 -24.46
CA LEU A 255 -0.15 5.90 -23.57
C LEU A 255 1.21 6.01 -24.27
N THR A 256 1.45 5.16 -25.28
CA THR A 256 2.70 5.18 -26.07
C THR A 256 2.68 6.21 -27.20
N GLU A 257 1.50 6.61 -27.69
CA GLU A 257 1.33 7.64 -28.72
C GLU A 257 1.33 9.09 -28.16
N ARG A 258 1.32 9.27 -26.83
CA ARG A 258 1.33 10.59 -26.16
C ARG A 258 2.62 10.91 -25.40
N GLY A 259 3.69 10.13 -25.63
CA GLY A 259 5.05 10.40 -25.17
C GLY A 259 5.88 11.10 -26.24
#